data_AF-A0A935WC26-F1
#
_entry.id   AF-A0A935WC26-F1
#
_cell.length_a   1.000
_cell.length_b   1.000
_cell.length_c   1.000
_cell.angle_alpha   90.00
_cell.angle_beta   90.00
_cell.angle_gamma   90.00
#
_symmetry.space_group_name_H-M   'P 1'
#
loop_
_entity.id
_entity.type
_entity.pdbx_description
1 polymer ?
#
loop_
_entity_poly.entity_id
_entity_poly.type
_entity_poly.pdbx_seq_one_letter_code
_entity_poly.pdbx_strand_id
1 'polypeptide(L)'
;MRLRPNYLIIFAIFYFSFNLLTFSQTNFKDQILAVVASDTIFVKDFLYRCEYNVRPPYCSDKTIIDKKIILNSLIAELLFAFEWKSKYDIQKDQFYSYKLQGIKEQLMREKLINDEIYMKIEIDKNEIEQEYINSKKIVHTEAVFIPESYDPKIIYDSTLNGMNFDELKIKFPGVSEKISKDVKWGNIDDVAQNEIFNQNVKKGSIIKPIKTEGGYRLIKVTGWSEDIELSPQNVNQQKETIKDKLKDFYLQKNYRQYAKNIMKGKRIDFNKEGWEIFSKIFKHIYIDDSLKLSNNEAKEYSELLNENTEKPFLKIDDEIWNIGRIVSEIKKHPLEFNDEKINEDNFRNKIQSGIAGLITDYFLTKTATQKGFDKSNIVIRETKKWQTYFEFTNERGSILKEKKFSGEITIDFMKAFNEILNPIFDSLKIKYDNQIKINNEVLEKLNITNIPMSAHKNKGPYKSITSPFPLITNSHKINYKPIN
;
A
#
# COMPACT_ATOMS: atom_id res chain seq x y z
N MET A 1 -13.32 28.05 7.13
CA MET A 1 -12.37 27.69 8.20
C MET A 1 -10.97 27.72 7.58
N ARG A 2 -10.08 28.63 7.99
CA ARG A 2 -8.74 28.78 7.38
C ARG A 2 -7.84 27.64 7.86
N LEU A 3 -7.37 26.80 6.96
CA LEU A 3 -6.32 25.83 7.24
C LEU A 3 -5.01 26.59 7.51
N ARG A 4 -4.47 26.44 8.72
CA ARG A 4 -3.11 26.90 9.04
C ARG A 4 -2.09 25.97 8.35
N PRO A 5 -0.89 26.46 7.96
CA PRO A 5 0.02 25.73 7.07
C PRO A 5 0.70 24.46 7.65
N ASN A 6 0.32 23.97 8.82
CA ASN A 6 1.10 22.99 9.59
C ASN A 6 0.50 21.56 9.63
N TYR A 7 -0.55 21.26 8.87
CA TYR A 7 -1.11 19.90 8.79
C TYR A 7 -0.47 19.10 7.65
N LEU A 8 0.83 18.84 7.75
CA LEU A 8 1.51 17.81 6.98
C LEU A 8 1.60 16.57 7.87
N ILE A 9 0.57 15.74 7.85
CA ILE A 9 0.52 14.53 8.66
C ILE A 9 1.60 13.55 8.18
N ILE A 10 2.34 13.05 9.17
CA ILE A 10 3.44 12.11 9.03
C ILE A 10 2.85 10.73 8.77
N PHE A 11 3.05 10.22 7.56
CA PHE A 11 2.86 8.81 7.27
C PHE A 11 4.23 8.18 7.02
N ALA A 12 4.66 7.29 7.91
CA ALA A 12 5.84 6.46 7.67
C ALA A 12 5.63 5.61 6.41
N ILE A 13 6.62 5.63 5.49
CA ILE A 13 6.71 4.73 4.34
C ILE A 13 7.66 3.64 4.79
N PHE A 14 7.14 2.48 5.18
CA PHE A 14 7.94 1.27 5.10
C PHE A 14 7.94 0.88 3.61
N TYR A 15 9.09 0.98 2.95
CA TYR A 15 9.27 0.28 1.69
C TYR A 15 9.94 -1.02 2.10
N PHE A 16 9.18 -2.09 2.26
CA PHE A 16 9.83 -3.38 2.42
C PHE A 16 10.59 -3.65 1.11
N SER A 17 11.91 -3.44 1.12
CA SER A 17 12.84 -3.99 0.15
C SER A 17 12.84 -5.50 0.34
N PHE A 18 11.78 -6.17 -0.12
CA PHE A 18 11.74 -7.63 -0.14
C PHE A 18 12.66 -8.11 -1.27
N ASN A 19 13.97 -8.10 -0.99
CA ASN A 19 14.98 -8.93 -1.65
C ASN A 19 14.85 -10.39 -1.18
N LEU A 20 13.62 -10.92 -1.25
CA LEU A 20 13.29 -12.32 -0.99
C LEU A 20 12.64 -12.89 -2.26
N LEU A 21 13.20 -12.52 -3.41
CA LEU A 21 13.35 -13.45 -4.52
C LEU A 21 14.83 -13.76 -4.53
N THR A 22 15.15 -15.03 -4.30
CA THR A 22 16.50 -15.58 -4.39
C THR A 22 17.28 -14.92 -5.52
N PHE A 23 18.51 -14.50 -5.20
CA PHE A 23 19.46 -13.76 -6.04
C PHE A 23 19.76 -14.42 -7.42
N SER A 24 19.14 -15.55 -7.75
CA SER A 24 19.29 -16.28 -9.01
C SER A 24 18.23 -16.03 -10.08
N GLN A 25 17.10 -15.37 -9.77
CA GLN A 25 16.00 -15.21 -10.76
C GLN A 25 15.89 -13.82 -11.42
N THR A 26 16.71 -12.86 -11.02
CA THR A 26 16.68 -11.49 -11.58
C THR A 26 16.92 -11.46 -13.09
N ASN A 27 17.72 -12.39 -13.62
CA ASN A 27 18.18 -12.39 -15.01
C ASN A 27 17.13 -12.80 -16.06
N PHE A 28 15.94 -13.27 -15.67
CA PHE A 28 14.92 -13.70 -16.64
C PHE A 28 13.47 -13.31 -16.30
N LYS A 29 13.26 -12.37 -15.37
CA LYS A 29 11.91 -11.87 -15.00
C LYS A 29 11.11 -11.31 -16.17
N ASP A 30 11.80 -10.75 -17.18
CA ASP A 30 11.19 -10.19 -18.39
C ASP A 30 11.12 -11.19 -19.56
N GLN A 31 11.52 -12.45 -19.36
CA GLN A 31 11.32 -13.49 -20.37
C GLN A 31 9.84 -13.83 -20.53
N ILE A 32 9.45 -14.13 -21.77
CA ILE A 32 8.10 -14.57 -22.11
C ILE A 32 7.93 -16.02 -21.66
N LEU A 33 6.92 -16.26 -20.82
CA LEU A 33 6.52 -17.60 -20.38
C LEU A 33 5.42 -18.17 -21.29
N ALA A 34 4.46 -17.34 -21.69
CA ALA A 34 3.41 -17.73 -22.62
C ALA A 34 2.89 -16.54 -23.44
N VAL A 35 2.35 -16.84 -24.62
CA VAL A 35 1.58 -15.93 -25.47
C VAL A 35 0.19 -16.52 -25.61
N VAL A 36 -0.84 -15.70 -25.39
CA VAL A 36 -2.26 -16.10 -25.46
C VAL A 36 -2.98 -15.04 -26.29
N ALA A 37 -3.29 -15.36 -27.55
CA ALA A 37 -3.75 -14.41 -28.55
C ALA A 37 -2.82 -13.19 -28.66
N SER A 38 -3.33 -11.99 -28.37
CA SER A 38 -2.55 -10.74 -28.40
C SER A 38 -1.82 -10.44 -27.08
N ASP A 39 -1.99 -11.26 -26.05
CA ASP A 39 -1.44 -11.03 -24.72
C ASP A 39 -0.25 -11.94 -24.39
N THR A 40 0.59 -11.47 -23.47
CA THR A 40 1.83 -12.13 -23.07
C THR A 40 1.87 -12.28 -21.56
N ILE A 41 2.19 -13.47 -21.09
CA ILE A 41 2.49 -13.78 -19.69
C ILE A 41 4.01 -13.80 -19.57
N PHE A 42 4.57 -12.87 -18.82
CA PHE A 42 5.99 -12.86 -18.48
C PHE A 42 6.27 -13.71 -17.24
N VAL A 43 7.52 -14.15 -17.08
CA VAL A 43 7.97 -14.87 -15.87
C VAL A 43 7.62 -14.10 -14.60
N LYS A 44 7.82 -12.78 -14.55
CA LYS A 44 7.45 -11.98 -13.38
C LYS A 44 5.96 -11.99 -13.09
N ASP A 45 5.11 -12.11 -14.11
CA ASP A 45 3.66 -12.13 -13.94
C ASP A 45 3.27 -13.43 -13.23
N PHE A 46 3.85 -14.54 -13.68
CA PHE A 46 3.73 -15.84 -13.02
C PHE A 46 4.19 -15.77 -11.56
N LEU A 47 5.42 -15.28 -11.32
CA LEU A 47 5.99 -15.20 -9.97
C LEU A 47 5.18 -14.30 -9.05
N TYR A 48 4.77 -13.11 -9.50
CA TYR A 48 3.94 -12.21 -8.67
C TYR A 48 2.59 -12.86 -8.36
N ARG A 49 1.94 -13.51 -9.32
CA ARG A 49 0.64 -14.14 -9.06
C ARG A 49 0.75 -15.31 -8.09
N CYS A 50 1.85 -16.06 -8.10
CA CYS A 50 2.00 -17.27 -7.29
C CYS A 50 2.77 -17.07 -5.98
N GLU A 51 3.60 -16.04 -5.84
CA GLU A 51 4.37 -15.76 -4.63
C GLU A 51 3.81 -14.58 -3.84
N TYR A 52 3.08 -13.64 -4.45
CA TYR A 52 2.51 -12.49 -3.74
C TYR A 52 1.04 -12.67 -3.34
N ASN A 53 0.47 -13.83 -3.64
CA ASN A 53 -0.84 -14.25 -3.19
C ASN A 53 -0.75 -15.63 -2.53
N VAL A 54 -1.60 -15.87 -1.54
CA VAL A 54 -1.72 -17.20 -0.93
C VAL A 54 -2.22 -18.16 -2.00
N ARG A 55 -1.40 -19.17 -2.33
CA ARG A 55 -1.78 -20.18 -3.32
C ARG A 55 -2.84 -21.13 -2.77
N PRO A 56 -3.81 -21.52 -3.59
CA PRO A 56 -4.76 -22.56 -3.22
C PRO A 56 -4.07 -23.92 -2.96
N PRO A 57 -4.65 -24.78 -2.10
CA PRO A 57 -4.03 -26.07 -1.73
C PRO A 57 -3.74 -27.02 -2.91
N TYR A 58 -4.43 -26.87 -4.04
CA TYR A 58 -4.24 -27.71 -5.23
C TYR A 58 -3.04 -27.30 -6.10
N CYS A 59 -2.35 -26.21 -5.75
CA CYS A 59 -1.12 -25.76 -6.44
C CYS A 59 -0.15 -25.05 -5.46
N SER A 60 -0.15 -25.45 -4.19
CA SER A 60 0.64 -24.80 -3.14
C SER A 60 2.09 -25.30 -3.08
N ASP A 61 2.42 -26.41 -3.72
CA ASP A 61 3.77 -26.95 -3.75
C ASP A 61 4.64 -26.30 -4.85
N LYS A 62 5.87 -26.81 -5.02
CA LYS A 62 6.86 -26.31 -5.98
C LYS A 62 7.11 -27.25 -7.16
N THR A 63 6.27 -28.28 -7.32
CA THR A 63 6.49 -29.30 -8.34
C THR A 63 6.20 -28.76 -9.74
N ILE A 64 6.63 -29.49 -10.77
CA ILE A 64 6.26 -29.15 -12.15
C ILE A 64 4.74 -29.18 -12.35
N ILE A 65 4.00 -30.04 -11.63
CA ILE A 65 2.54 -30.11 -11.72
C ILE A 65 1.92 -28.81 -11.21
N ASP A 66 2.37 -28.29 -10.07
CA ASP A 66 1.90 -27.00 -9.53
C ASP A 66 2.17 -25.86 -10.51
N LYS A 67 3.40 -25.80 -11.05
CA LYS A 67 3.76 -24.77 -12.04
C LYS A 67 2.87 -24.83 -13.28
N LYS A 68 2.54 -26.04 -13.75
CA LYS A 68 1.62 -26.24 -14.87
C LYS A 68 0.21 -25.76 -14.56
N ILE A 69 -0.30 -26.04 -13.37
CA ILE A 69 -1.61 -25.54 -12.91
C ILE A 69 -1.61 -24.02 -12.84
N ILE A 70 -0.59 -23.41 -12.21
CA ILE A 70 -0.46 -21.96 -12.11
C ILE A 70 -0.48 -21.32 -13.51
N LEU A 71 0.32 -21.83 -14.45
CA LEU A 71 0.36 -21.32 -15.81
C LEU A 71 -1.01 -21.46 -16.49
N ASN A 72 -1.66 -22.62 -16.37
CA ASN A 72 -2.99 -22.84 -16.92
C ASN A 72 -4.03 -21.90 -16.31
N SER A 73 -3.96 -21.57 -15.02
CA SER A 73 -4.85 -20.60 -14.39
C SER A 73 -4.68 -19.20 -14.97
N LEU A 74 -3.45 -18.77 -15.27
CA LEU A 74 -3.18 -17.48 -15.93
C LEU A 74 -3.62 -17.47 -17.41
N ILE A 75 -3.43 -18.58 -18.12
CA ILE A 75 -3.95 -18.73 -19.49
C ILE A 75 -5.48 -18.69 -19.49
N ALA A 76 -6.12 -19.43 -18.59
CA ALA A 76 -7.57 -19.48 -18.45
C ALA A 76 -8.15 -18.10 -18.11
N GLU A 77 -7.52 -17.34 -17.21
CA GLU A 77 -7.90 -15.95 -16.93
C GLU A 77 -7.97 -15.11 -18.22
N LEU A 78 -6.94 -15.18 -19.08
CA LEU A 78 -6.93 -14.45 -20.35
C LEU A 78 -8.04 -14.91 -21.29
N LEU A 79 -8.23 -16.22 -21.45
CA LEU A 79 -9.25 -16.77 -22.35
C LEU A 79 -10.68 -16.38 -21.92
N PHE A 80 -10.99 -16.47 -20.63
CA PHE A 80 -12.30 -16.06 -20.10
C PHE A 80 -12.49 -14.54 -20.22
N ALA A 81 -11.45 -13.74 -19.97
CA ALA A 81 -11.51 -12.30 -20.19
C ALA A 81 -11.77 -11.94 -21.67
N PHE A 82 -11.23 -12.70 -22.63
CA PHE A 82 -11.52 -12.50 -24.06
C PHE A 82 -12.99 -12.80 -24.39
N GLU A 83 -13.56 -13.88 -23.87
CA GLU A 83 -14.99 -14.17 -24.05
C GLU A 83 -15.86 -13.05 -23.49
N TRP A 84 -15.50 -12.49 -22.33
CA TRP A 84 -16.20 -11.34 -21.75
C TRP A 84 -16.15 -10.11 -22.67
N LYS A 85 -14.94 -9.71 -23.09
CA LYS A 85 -14.71 -8.51 -23.92
C LYS A 85 -15.49 -8.52 -25.22
N SER A 86 -15.71 -9.71 -25.79
CA SER A 86 -16.49 -9.86 -27.02
C SER A 86 -17.98 -9.50 -26.83
N LYS A 87 -18.47 -9.53 -25.59
CA LYS A 87 -19.87 -9.30 -25.23
C LYS A 87 -20.08 -7.95 -24.52
N TYR A 88 -19.10 -7.51 -23.72
CA TYR A 88 -19.23 -6.37 -22.83
C TYR A 88 -17.97 -5.50 -22.78
N ASP A 89 -18.18 -4.18 -22.80
CA ASP A 89 -17.13 -3.20 -22.57
C ASP A 89 -17.14 -2.78 -21.10
N ILE A 90 -16.15 -3.28 -20.34
CA ILE A 90 -16.03 -3.02 -18.89
C ILE A 90 -15.81 -1.53 -18.58
N GLN A 91 -15.32 -0.73 -19.53
CA GLN A 91 -15.10 0.71 -19.32
C GLN A 91 -16.41 1.49 -19.29
N LYS A 92 -17.51 0.93 -19.80
CA LYS A 92 -18.86 1.51 -19.72
C LYS A 92 -19.50 1.31 -18.35
N ASP A 93 -19.03 0.34 -17.57
CA ASP A 93 -19.46 0.17 -16.19
C ASP A 93 -18.77 1.21 -15.30
N GLN A 94 -19.58 2.07 -14.66
CA GLN A 94 -19.06 3.19 -13.89
C GLN A 94 -18.21 2.74 -12.69
N PHE A 95 -18.55 1.63 -12.04
CA PHE A 95 -17.80 1.12 -10.90
C PHE A 95 -16.42 0.63 -11.33
N TYR A 96 -16.34 -0.19 -12.38
CA TYR A 96 -15.05 -0.67 -12.88
C TYR A 96 -14.22 0.44 -13.52
N SER A 97 -14.85 1.39 -14.21
CA SER A 97 -14.18 2.55 -14.78
C SER A 97 -13.45 3.37 -13.71
N TYR A 98 -14.12 3.74 -12.61
CA TYR A 98 -13.46 4.45 -11.51
C TYR A 98 -12.36 3.63 -10.85
N LYS A 99 -12.59 2.34 -10.63
CA LYS A 99 -11.60 1.46 -9.99
C LYS A 99 -10.33 1.30 -10.84
N LEU A 100 -10.48 1.12 -12.15
CA LEU A 100 -9.36 1.01 -13.09
C LEU A 100 -8.60 2.33 -13.22
N GLN A 101 -9.34 3.45 -13.28
CA GLN A 101 -8.73 4.77 -13.25
C GLN A 101 -7.91 4.97 -11.97
N GLY A 102 -8.47 4.64 -10.81
CA GLY A 102 -7.78 4.73 -9.52
C GLY A 102 -6.48 3.92 -9.46
N ILE A 103 -6.53 2.67 -9.91
CA ILE A 103 -5.34 1.80 -10.01
C ILE A 103 -4.29 2.42 -10.95
N LYS A 104 -4.71 2.90 -12.12
CA LYS A 104 -3.82 3.54 -13.10
C LYS A 104 -3.14 4.76 -12.50
N GLU A 105 -3.91 5.66 -11.88
CA GLU A 105 -3.40 6.88 -11.26
C GLU A 105 -2.44 6.56 -10.10
N GLN A 106 -2.72 5.54 -9.29
CA GLN A 106 -1.80 5.09 -8.25
C GLN A 106 -0.49 4.56 -8.84
N LEU A 107 -0.55 3.74 -9.90
CA LEU A 107 0.66 3.26 -10.60
C LEU A 107 1.48 4.42 -11.20
N MET A 108 0.81 5.48 -11.67
CA MET A 108 1.49 6.69 -12.15
C MET A 108 2.22 7.42 -11.02
N ARG A 109 1.59 7.54 -9.84
CA ARG A 109 2.22 8.12 -8.64
C ARG A 109 3.40 7.26 -8.16
N GLU A 110 3.26 5.94 -8.16
CA GLU A 110 4.35 5.02 -7.81
C GLU A 110 5.54 5.18 -8.76
N LYS A 111 5.29 5.29 -10.06
CA LYS A 111 6.35 5.60 -11.04
C LYS A 111 6.98 6.96 -10.80
N LEU A 112 6.18 7.99 -10.51
CA LEU A 112 6.69 9.33 -10.19
C LEU A 112 7.62 9.31 -8.98
N ILE A 113 7.20 8.65 -7.89
CA ILE A 113 8.00 8.53 -6.67
C ILE A 113 9.27 7.73 -6.95
N ASN A 114 9.18 6.66 -7.73
CA ASN A 114 10.33 5.86 -8.10
C ASN A 114 11.38 6.70 -8.86
N ASP A 115 10.97 7.37 -9.92
CA ASP A 115 11.87 8.09 -10.83
C ASP A 115 12.39 9.40 -10.20
N GLU A 116 11.56 10.13 -9.47
CA GLU A 116 11.93 11.44 -8.93
C GLU A 116 12.62 11.38 -7.58
N ILE A 117 12.41 10.30 -6.82
CA ILE A 117 12.88 10.18 -5.44
C ILE A 117 13.71 8.90 -5.27
N TYR A 118 13.08 7.72 -5.37
CA TYR A 118 13.73 6.46 -4.97
C TYR A 118 15.04 6.17 -5.71
N MET A 119 15.05 6.35 -7.04
CA MET A 119 16.23 6.11 -7.88
C MET A 119 17.36 7.13 -7.65
N LYS A 120 17.06 8.27 -7.03
CA LYS A 120 18.03 9.34 -6.73
C LYS A 120 18.58 9.27 -5.31
N ILE A 121 18.15 8.30 -4.50
CA ILE A 121 18.66 8.11 -3.14
C ILE A 121 19.93 7.27 -3.21
N GLU A 122 21.03 7.92 -2.85
CA GLU A 122 22.31 7.28 -2.59
C GLU A 122 22.64 7.40 -1.11
N ILE A 123 23.00 6.28 -0.48
CA ILE A 123 23.39 6.26 0.93
C ILE A 123 24.91 6.32 1.01
N ASP A 124 25.43 7.29 1.74
CA ASP A 124 26.87 7.41 1.96
C ASP A 124 27.39 6.18 2.71
N LYS A 125 28.48 5.61 2.24
CA LYS A 125 29.15 4.49 2.91
C LYS A 125 29.56 4.86 4.34
N ASN A 126 29.99 6.10 4.57
CA ASN A 126 30.36 6.55 5.90
C ASN A 126 29.16 6.58 6.85
N GLU A 127 27.97 6.93 6.34
CA GLU A 127 26.73 6.87 7.11
C GLU A 127 26.36 5.43 7.46
N ILE A 128 26.50 4.49 6.51
CA ILE A 128 26.29 3.05 6.77
C ILE A 128 27.25 2.55 7.86
N GLU A 129 28.53 2.91 7.78
CA GLU A 129 29.52 2.53 8.80
C GLU A 129 29.19 3.14 10.17
N GLN A 130 28.78 4.41 10.20
CA GLN A 130 28.40 5.09 11.43
C GLN A 130 27.16 4.46 12.07
N GLU A 131 26.13 4.17 11.28
CA GLU A 131 24.93 3.50 11.77
C GLU A 131 25.18 2.04 12.14
N TYR A 132 26.14 1.38 11.49
CA TYR A 132 26.60 0.07 11.92
C TYR A 132 27.27 0.12 13.30
N ILE A 133 28.11 1.12 13.57
CA ILE A 133 28.67 1.34 14.92
C ILE A 133 27.55 1.61 15.93
N ASN A 134 26.57 2.45 15.57
CA ASN A 134 25.41 2.73 16.43
C ASN A 134 24.58 1.47 16.69
N SER A 135 24.45 0.58 15.70
CA SER A 135 23.65 -0.64 15.80
C SER A 135 24.17 -1.66 16.80
N LYS A 136 25.45 -1.56 17.18
CA LYS A 136 26.06 -2.37 18.24
C LYS A 136 25.61 -1.92 19.64
N LYS A 137 25.06 -0.72 19.78
CA LYS A 137 24.66 -0.18 21.09
C LYS A 137 23.25 -0.64 21.46
N ILE A 138 23.10 -1.08 22.70
CA ILE A 138 21.83 -1.20 23.39
C ILE A 138 21.76 0.00 24.35
N VAL A 139 20.94 0.99 24.01
CA VAL A 139 20.85 2.23 24.78
C VAL A 139 19.79 2.08 25.87
N HIS A 140 20.20 2.28 27.12
CA HIS A 140 19.31 2.30 28.28
C HIS A 140 18.66 3.67 28.39
N THR A 141 17.33 3.71 28.41
CA THR A 141 16.57 4.96 28.45
C THR A 141 15.54 4.97 29.57
N GLU A 142 15.31 6.15 30.13
CA GLU A 142 14.10 6.48 30.88
C GLU A 142 13.29 7.45 30.01
N ALA A 143 11.96 7.35 30.02
CA ALA A 143 11.10 8.29 29.30
C ALA A 143 9.83 8.62 30.08
N VAL A 144 9.30 9.82 29.85
CA VAL A 144 7.97 10.25 30.27
C VAL A 144 7.19 10.81 29.10
N PHE A 145 5.88 10.69 29.15
CA PHE A 145 4.95 11.36 28.24
C PHE A 145 4.48 12.68 28.87
N ILE A 146 4.54 13.74 28.07
CA ILE A 146 4.09 15.08 28.38
C ILE A 146 2.80 15.32 27.59
N PRO A 147 1.65 15.50 28.24
CA PRO A 147 0.40 15.85 27.56
C PRO A 147 0.51 17.14 26.75
N GLU A 148 -0.24 17.23 25.65
CA GLU A 148 -0.27 18.42 24.79
C GLU A 148 -0.77 19.70 25.49
N SER A 149 -1.45 19.58 26.63
CA SER A 149 -1.85 20.71 27.47
C SER A 149 -0.66 21.47 28.08
N TYR A 150 0.54 20.88 28.08
CA TYR A 150 1.75 21.50 28.62
C TYR A 150 2.67 22.03 27.50
N ASP A 151 3.39 23.10 27.80
CA ASP A 151 4.53 23.51 27.00
C ASP A 151 5.71 22.54 27.26
N PRO A 152 6.11 21.72 26.29
CA PRO A 152 7.19 20.75 26.47
C PRO A 152 8.53 21.41 26.76
N LYS A 153 8.74 22.67 26.36
CA LYS A 153 9.98 23.39 26.62
C LYS A 153 10.17 23.67 28.10
N ILE A 154 9.12 24.05 28.82
CA ILE A 154 9.18 24.32 30.28
C ILE A 154 9.60 23.06 31.04
N ILE A 155 9.03 21.93 30.65
CA ILE A 155 9.33 20.63 31.27
C ILE A 155 10.76 20.20 30.92
N TYR A 156 11.16 20.35 29.65
CA TYR A 156 12.54 20.09 29.21
C TYR A 156 13.56 20.92 29.98
N ASP A 157 13.37 22.23 30.07
CA ASP A 157 14.26 23.14 30.78
C ASP A 157 14.32 22.81 32.28
N SER A 158 13.20 22.39 32.88
CA SER A 158 13.18 21.91 34.28
C SER A 158 14.09 20.69 34.47
N THR A 159 14.08 19.75 33.52
CA THR A 159 14.93 18.56 33.60
C THR A 159 16.41 18.86 33.33
N LEU A 160 16.71 19.80 32.42
CA LEU A 160 18.08 20.29 32.21
C LEU A 160 18.65 20.95 33.48
N ASN A 161 17.79 21.58 34.28
CA ASN A 161 18.14 22.16 35.57
C ASN A 161 18.19 21.15 36.74
N GLY A 162 18.19 19.84 36.44
CA GLY A 162 18.42 18.78 37.42
C GLY A 162 17.16 18.11 37.98
N MET A 163 15.95 18.56 37.59
CA MET A 163 14.71 17.91 38.01
C MET A 163 14.60 16.50 37.40
N ASN A 164 14.35 15.50 38.24
CA ASN A 164 14.18 14.12 37.77
C ASN A 164 12.72 13.86 37.33
N PHE A 165 12.48 12.72 36.68
CA PHE A 165 11.17 12.40 36.10
C PHE A 165 10.09 12.15 37.16
N ASP A 166 10.45 11.65 38.34
CA ASP A 166 9.48 11.45 39.44
C ASP A 166 9.03 12.81 40.01
N GLU A 167 9.94 13.77 40.10
CA GLU A 167 9.64 15.17 40.48
C GLU A 167 8.79 15.89 39.43
N LEU A 168 9.02 15.63 38.14
CA LEU A 168 8.20 16.19 37.06
C LEU A 168 6.73 15.77 37.19
N LYS A 169 6.48 14.49 37.49
CA LYS A 169 5.11 13.98 37.69
C LYS A 169 4.39 14.69 38.83
N ILE A 170 5.10 14.98 39.92
CA ILE A 170 4.56 15.69 41.08
C ILE A 170 4.26 17.16 40.72
N LYS A 171 5.19 17.82 40.03
CA LYS A 171 5.09 19.24 39.66
C LYS A 171 4.10 19.52 38.53
N PHE A 172 3.94 18.58 37.60
CA PHE A 172 3.09 18.70 36.41
C PHE A 172 2.09 17.54 36.35
N PRO A 173 0.96 17.63 37.08
CA PRO A 173 -0.05 16.57 37.12
C PRO A 173 -0.56 16.19 35.72
N GLY A 174 -0.32 14.95 35.30
CA GLY A 174 -0.67 14.45 33.96
C GLY A 174 0.54 14.05 33.13
N VAL A 175 1.75 14.50 33.50
CA VAL A 175 2.98 13.83 33.03
C VAL A 175 2.95 12.38 33.49
N SER A 176 3.26 11.45 32.57
CA SER A 176 3.17 10.02 32.87
C SER A 176 4.19 9.57 33.91
N GLU A 177 4.00 8.35 34.40
CA GLU A 177 5.08 7.65 35.10
C GLU A 177 6.27 7.45 34.18
N LYS A 178 7.46 7.45 34.80
CA LYS A 178 8.68 7.11 34.07
C LYS A 178 8.62 5.64 33.65
N ILE A 179 8.99 5.39 32.41
CA ILE A 179 9.19 4.05 31.89
C ILE A 179 10.67 3.87 31.57
N SER A 180 11.23 2.72 31.95
CA SER A 180 12.59 2.35 31.57
C SER A 180 12.54 1.36 30.41
N LYS A 181 13.35 1.60 29.38
CA LYS A 181 13.39 0.74 28.19
C LYS A 181 14.79 0.69 27.59
N ASP A 182 15.19 -0.51 27.21
CA ASP A 182 16.36 -0.74 26.38
C ASP A 182 15.97 -0.61 24.90
N VAL A 183 16.72 0.22 24.19
CA VAL A 183 16.46 0.55 22.79
C VAL A 183 17.64 0.09 21.95
N LYS A 184 17.37 -0.72 20.93
CA LYS A 184 18.33 -1.07 19.88
C LYS A 184 18.07 -0.23 18.64
N TRP A 185 19.12 0.03 17.88
CA TRP A 185 19.01 0.69 16.58
C TRP A 185 18.06 -0.09 15.67
N GLY A 186 17.17 0.62 14.99
CA GLY A 186 16.20 0.06 14.08
C GLY A 186 14.94 -0.50 14.74
N ASN A 187 14.79 -0.39 16.08
CA ASN A 187 13.66 -0.89 16.86
C ASN A 187 12.88 0.25 17.56
N ILE A 188 13.02 1.48 17.08
CA ILE A 188 12.29 2.67 17.54
C ILE A 188 11.94 3.52 16.31
N ASP A 189 11.01 4.48 16.45
CA ASP A 189 10.68 5.40 15.37
C ASP A 189 11.89 6.23 14.93
N ASP A 190 11.96 6.54 13.62
CA ASP A 190 13.12 7.19 12.98
C ASP A 190 13.54 8.49 13.67
N VAL A 191 12.58 9.26 14.21
CA VAL A 191 12.87 10.53 14.90
C VAL A 191 13.63 10.25 16.18
N ALA A 192 13.12 9.38 17.06
CA ALA A 192 13.85 9.02 18.26
C ALA A 192 15.15 8.25 17.98
N GLN A 193 15.19 7.43 16.93
CA GLN A 193 16.42 6.75 16.55
C GLN A 193 17.54 7.75 16.25
N ASN A 194 17.28 8.73 15.39
CA ASN A 194 18.27 9.73 15.00
C ASN A 194 18.70 10.64 16.17
N GLU A 195 17.80 10.88 17.12
CA GLU A 195 18.10 11.67 18.31
C GLU A 195 18.88 10.88 19.38
N ILE A 196 18.58 9.59 19.57
CA ILE A 196 19.23 8.73 20.58
C ILE A 196 20.59 8.22 20.08
N PHE A 197 20.66 7.73 18.85
CA PHE A 197 21.86 7.13 18.26
C PHE A 197 22.73 8.20 17.57
N ASN A 198 23.02 9.26 18.31
CA ASN A 198 23.83 10.38 17.86
C ASN A 198 25.19 10.38 18.58
N GLN A 199 26.28 10.72 17.90
CA GLN A 199 27.62 10.80 18.50
C GLN A 199 27.70 11.78 19.69
N ASN A 200 26.80 12.77 19.74
CA ASN A 200 26.75 13.77 20.82
C ASN A 200 26.00 13.29 22.08
N VAL A 201 25.28 12.18 22.01
CA VAL A 201 24.50 11.64 23.13
C VAL A 201 25.42 10.86 24.06
N LYS A 202 25.38 11.23 25.34
CA LYS A 202 26.17 10.62 26.43
C LYS A 202 25.24 10.14 27.53
N LYS A 203 25.79 9.38 28.47
CA LYS A 203 25.08 9.01 29.70
C LYS A 203 24.65 10.28 30.43
N GLY A 204 23.37 10.35 30.77
CA GLY A 204 22.73 11.51 31.38
C GLY A 204 22.12 12.50 30.38
N SER A 205 22.35 12.36 29.07
CA SER A 205 21.77 13.25 28.06
C SER A 205 20.24 13.19 28.08
N ILE A 206 19.62 14.38 28.02
CA ILE A 206 18.18 14.53 27.89
C ILE A 206 17.87 14.95 26.46
N ILE A 207 17.19 14.05 25.74
CA ILE A 207 16.78 14.27 24.36
C ILE A 207 15.67 15.32 24.34
N LYS A 208 15.69 16.21 23.34
CA LYS A 208 14.65 17.22 23.17
C LYS A 208 13.27 16.56 23.07
N PRO A 209 12.20 17.18 23.59
CA PRO A 209 10.86 16.61 23.52
C PRO A 209 10.47 16.22 22.09
N ILE A 210 10.16 14.95 21.89
CA ILE A 210 9.77 14.41 20.58
C ILE A 210 8.26 14.45 20.50
N LYS A 211 7.70 15.18 19.53
CA LYS A 211 6.25 15.21 19.31
C LYS A 211 5.74 13.81 19.01
N THR A 212 4.68 13.41 19.69
CA THR A 212 3.94 12.17 19.45
C THR A 212 2.45 12.50 19.40
N GLU A 213 1.62 11.50 19.14
CA GLU A 213 0.18 11.64 19.24
C GLU A 213 -0.23 12.08 20.67
N GLY A 214 -1.09 13.10 20.76
CA GLY A 214 -1.61 13.63 22.03
C GLY A 214 -0.62 14.38 22.94
N GLY A 215 0.65 14.55 22.54
CA GLY A 215 1.65 15.15 23.42
C GLY A 215 3.08 15.04 22.93
N TYR A 216 4.01 14.86 23.86
CA TYR A 216 5.45 14.77 23.60
C TYR A 216 6.07 13.66 24.45
N ARG A 217 7.10 13.01 23.94
CA ARG A 217 7.91 12.05 24.67
C ARG A 217 9.23 12.73 25.04
N LEU A 218 9.53 12.78 26.32
CA LEU A 218 10.81 13.25 26.84
C LEU A 218 11.65 12.04 27.26
N ILE A 219 12.88 11.96 26.75
CA ILE A 219 13.74 10.78 26.91
C ILE A 219 15.05 11.18 27.58
N LYS A 220 15.48 10.42 28.57
CA LYS A 220 16.79 10.51 29.19
C LYS A 220 17.58 9.24 28.89
N VAL A 221 18.80 9.39 28.41
CA VAL A 221 19.73 8.27 28.20
C VAL A 221 20.46 8.00 29.50
N THR A 222 20.26 6.83 30.10
CA THR A 222 20.87 6.44 31.39
C THR A 222 22.18 5.66 31.21
N GLY A 223 22.46 5.19 30.00
CA GLY A 223 23.70 4.51 29.63
C GLY A 223 23.54 3.72 28.34
N TRP A 224 24.53 2.91 28.00
CA TRP A 224 24.43 1.90 26.95
C TRP A 224 25.34 0.71 27.26
N SER A 225 25.03 -0.43 26.66
CA SER A 225 25.88 -1.60 26.56
C SER A 225 26.16 -1.89 25.08
N GLU A 226 27.16 -2.72 24.79
CA GLU A 226 27.54 -3.09 23.43
C GLU A 226 27.32 -4.57 23.17
N ASP A 227 26.79 -4.87 21.98
CA ASP A 227 26.52 -6.19 21.44
C ASP A 227 27.29 -6.31 20.12
N ILE A 228 28.36 -7.12 20.12
CA ILE A 228 29.32 -7.18 19.01
C ILE A 228 29.19 -8.52 18.29
N GLU A 229 28.74 -8.47 17.04
CA GLU A 229 28.79 -9.59 16.12
C GLU A 229 30.20 -9.72 15.51
N LEU A 230 30.77 -10.92 15.57
CA LEU A 230 32.14 -11.21 15.14
C LEU A 230 32.20 -11.92 13.76
N SER A 231 31.08 -12.46 13.28
CA SER A 231 31.00 -13.12 11.97
C SER A 231 31.01 -12.12 10.81
N PRO A 232 32.00 -12.16 9.88
CA PRO A 232 32.04 -11.24 8.74
C PRO A 232 30.79 -11.31 7.84
N GLN A 233 30.17 -12.48 7.73
CA GLN A 233 28.94 -12.67 6.94
C GLN A 233 27.77 -11.93 7.56
N ASN A 234 27.59 -12.06 8.88
CA ASN A 234 26.51 -11.38 9.62
C ASN A 234 26.72 -9.86 9.60
N VAL A 235 27.98 -9.40 9.69
CA VAL A 235 28.31 -7.97 9.57
C VAL A 235 27.90 -7.41 8.22
N ASN A 236 28.21 -8.09 7.12
CA ASN A 236 27.81 -7.64 5.78
C ASN A 236 26.28 -7.62 5.62
N GLN A 237 25.58 -8.64 6.10
CA GLN A 237 24.13 -8.70 6.07
C GLN A 237 23.48 -7.57 6.90
N GLN A 238 24.05 -7.27 8.07
CA GLN A 238 23.59 -6.19 8.93
C GLN A 238 23.79 -4.83 8.26
N LYS A 239 24.93 -4.60 7.60
CA LYS A 239 25.19 -3.36 6.83
C LYS A 239 24.23 -3.17 5.67
N GLU A 240 23.88 -4.23 4.93
CA GLU A 240 22.85 -4.13 3.88
C GLU A 240 21.47 -3.84 4.49
N THR A 241 21.12 -4.46 5.63
CA THR A 241 19.87 -4.13 6.34
C THR A 241 19.83 -2.67 6.80
N ILE A 242 20.96 -2.14 7.29
CA ILE A 242 21.10 -0.74 7.69
C ILE A 242 20.88 0.19 6.51
N LYS A 243 21.55 -0.09 5.39
CA LYS A 243 21.43 0.66 4.14
C LYS A 243 19.99 0.68 3.63
N ASP A 244 19.27 -0.44 3.68
CA ASP A 244 17.86 -0.50 3.30
C ASP A 244 16.98 0.38 4.20
N LYS A 245 17.18 0.32 5.53
CA LYS A 245 16.47 1.21 6.48
C LYS A 245 16.78 2.69 6.26
N LEU A 246 18.04 3.04 5.98
CA LEU A 246 18.42 4.41 5.64
C LEU A 246 17.75 4.87 4.34
N LYS A 247 17.69 4.00 3.33
CA LYS A 247 17.02 4.29 2.06
C LYS A 247 15.53 4.55 2.26
N ASP A 248 14.87 3.77 3.09
CA ASP A 248 13.47 3.98 3.48
C ASP A 248 13.26 5.32 4.19
N PHE A 249 14.12 5.65 5.16
CA PHE A 249 14.09 6.92 5.86
C PHE A 249 14.20 8.10 4.88
N TYR A 250 15.19 8.07 3.98
CA TYR A 250 15.36 9.13 2.98
C TYR A 250 14.22 9.17 1.97
N LEU A 251 13.65 8.03 1.59
CA LEU A 251 12.47 7.97 0.73
C LEU A 251 11.30 8.71 1.38
N GLN A 252 11.02 8.46 2.65
CA GLN A 252 9.99 9.17 3.41
C GLN A 252 10.24 10.67 3.46
N LYS A 253 11.45 11.06 3.87
CA LYS A 253 11.84 12.45 4.03
C LYS A 253 11.71 13.21 2.71
N ASN A 254 12.27 12.65 1.64
CA ASN A 254 12.29 13.27 0.32
C ASN A 254 10.90 13.29 -0.31
N TYR A 255 10.07 12.25 -0.12
CA TYR A 255 8.67 12.25 -0.53
C TYR A 255 7.88 13.37 0.14
N ARG A 256 7.99 13.53 1.47
CA ARG A 256 7.30 14.61 2.19
C ARG A 256 7.68 15.98 1.66
N GLN A 257 8.98 16.20 1.41
CA GLN A 257 9.45 17.46 0.84
C GLN A 257 8.94 17.67 -0.59
N TYR A 258 8.93 16.62 -1.41
CA TYR A 258 8.43 16.67 -2.78
C TYR A 258 6.93 17.00 -2.84
N ALA A 259 6.10 16.29 -2.05
CA ALA A 259 4.67 16.56 -1.94
C ALA A 259 4.41 17.98 -1.41
N LYS A 260 5.16 18.44 -0.39
CA LYS A 260 5.07 19.82 0.13
C LYS A 260 5.39 20.85 -0.95
N ASN A 261 6.38 20.59 -1.79
CA ASN A 261 6.74 21.47 -2.90
C ASN A 261 5.62 21.53 -3.95
N ILE A 262 5.02 20.39 -4.31
CA ILE A 262 3.88 20.34 -5.25
C ILE A 262 2.67 21.11 -4.71
N MET A 263 2.43 21.01 -3.40
CA MET A 263 1.32 21.70 -2.74
C MET A 263 1.63 23.15 -2.37
N LYS A 264 2.87 23.63 -2.59
CA LYS A 264 3.28 24.98 -2.20
C LYS A 264 2.45 26.03 -2.93
N GLY A 265 1.89 26.97 -2.15
CA GLY A 265 1.06 28.06 -2.67
C GLY A 265 -0.39 27.69 -2.95
N LYS A 266 -0.76 26.41 -2.85
CA LYS A 266 -2.14 25.97 -3.04
C LYS A 266 -2.99 26.31 -1.83
N ARG A 267 -4.21 26.79 -2.06
CA ARG A 267 -5.18 27.11 -1.02
C ARG A 267 -6.40 26.23 -1.15
N ILE A 268 -6.78 25.56 -0.05
CA ILE A 268 -7.99 24.74 0.04
C ILE A 268 -8.96 25.45 1.00
N ASP A 269 -10.10 25.87 0.48
CA ASP A 269 -11.18 26.51 1.24
C ASP A 269 -12.43 25.64 1.19
N PHE A 270 -12.83 25.07 2.33
CA PHE A 270 -14.08 24.31 2.42
C PHE A 270 -15.30 25.24 2.45
N ASN A 271 -16.32 24.90 1.65
CA ASN A 271 -17.64 25.48 1.75
C ASN A 271 -18.36 24.91 2.98
N LYS A 272 -18.92 25.78 3.83
CA LYS A 272 -19.56 25.35 5.07
C LYS A 272 -20.79 24.49 4.82
N GLU A 273 -21.70 24.93 3.95
CA GLU A 273 -22.94 24.20 3.66
C GLU A 273 -22.64 22.84 3.02
N GLY A 274 -21.77 22.82 2.01
CA GLY A 274 -21.34 21.57 1.36
C GLY A 274 -20.67 20.61 2.34
N TRP A 275 -19.87 21.12 3.29
CA TRP A 275 -19.26 20.31 4.34
C TRP A 275 -20.28 19.66 5.28
N GLU A 276 -21.30 20.40 5.71
CA GLU A 276 -22.34 19.84 6.60
C GLU A 276 -23.14 18.75 5.88
N ILE A 277 -23.51 18.96 4.61
CA ILE A 277 -24.21 17.95 3.79
C ILE A 277 -23.35 16.71 3.62
N PHE A 278 -22.09 16.88 3.20
CA PHE A 278 -21.15 15.78 3.03
C PHE A 278 -20.95 15.01 4.35
N SER A 279 -20.76 15.73 5.46
CA SER A 279 -20.55 15.12 6.78
C SER A 279 -21.75 14.28 7.19
N LYS A 280 -22.99 14.77 6.99
CA LYS A 280 -24.21 14.02 7.28
C LYS A 280 -24.27 12.69 6.51
N ILE A 281 -23.89 12.70 5.23
CA ILE A 281 -23.91 11.50 4.37
C ILE A 281 -22.80 10.51 4.78
N PHE A 282 -21.56 10.99 4.88
CA PHE A 282 -20.38 10.11 5.01
C PHE A 282 -20.09 9.67 6.45
N LYS A 283 -20.69 10.31 7.45
CA LYS A 283 -20.58 9.91 8.84
C LYS A 283 -21.05 8.47 9.06
N HIS A 284 -22.19 8.11 8.48
CA HIS A 284 -22.70 6.74 8.56
C HIS A 284 -21.78 5.73 7.86
N ILE A 285 -21.17 6.13 6.74
CA ILE A 285 -20.26 5.25 5.99
C ILE A 285 -19.00 4.92 6.80
N TYR A 286 -18.44 5.89 7.54
CA TYR A 286 -17.13 5.76 8.20
C TYR A 286 -17.19 5.47 9.71
N ILE A 287 -18.30 5.78 10.39
CA ILE A 287 -18.48 5.50 11.83
C ILE A 287 -19.39 4.29 12.04
N ASP A 288 -20.55 4.30 11.37
CA ASP A 288 -21.63 3.34 11.58
C ASP A 288 -21.52 2.19 10.58
N ASP A 289 -20.49 1.36 10.71
CA ASP A 289 -20.26 0.10 9.97
C ASP A 289 -21.25 -0.12 8.80
N SER A 290 -20.91 0.42 7.62
CA SER A 290 -21.81 0.61 6.46
C SER A 290 -22.62 -0.63 6.04
N LEU A 291 -22.21 -1.83 6.48
CA LEU A 291 -22.92 -3.10 6.30
C LEU A 291 -24.24 -3.20 7.10
N LYS A 292 -24.53 -2.23 7.99
CA LYS A 292 -25.74 -2.20 8.82
C LYS A 292 -26.84 -1.26 8.35
N LEU A 293 -26.62 -0.50 7.26
CA LEU A 293 -27.66 0.37 6.72
C LEU A 293 -28.80 -0.47 6.15
N SER A 294 -30.04 -0.13 6.53
CA SER A 294 -31.22 -0.65 5.86
C SER A 294 -31.29 -0.14 4.41
N ASN A 295 -31.99 -0.87 3.55
CA ASN A 295 -32.19 -0.45 2.15
C ASN A 295 -32.83 0.93 2.03
N ASN A 296 -33.67 1.32 2.99
CA ASN A 296 -34.33 2.62 3.01
C ASN A 296 -33.35 3.74 3.34
N GLU A 297 -32.49 3.56 4.34
CA GLU A 297 -31.45 4.53 4.70
C GLU A 297 -30.45 4.70 3.55
N ALA A 298 -30.01 3.60 2.94
CA ALA A 298 -29.11 3.66 1.77
C ALA A 298 -29.74 4.44 0.60
N LYS A 299 -31.05 4.29 0.39
CA LYS A 299 -31.79 5.04 -0.64
C LYS A 299 -31.88 6.53 -0.29
N GLU A 300 -32.21 6.87 0.96
CA GLU A 300 -32.27 8.26 1.43
C GLU A 300 -30.93 8.98 1.25
N TYR A 301 -29.81 8.36 1.64
CA TYR A 301 -28.49 8.96 1.44
C TYR A 301 -28.11 9.11 -0.03
N SER A 302 -28.52 8.16 -0.87
CA SER A 302 -28.33 8.25 -2.33
C SER A 302 -29.12 9.42 -2.93
N GLU A 303 -30.39 9.58 -2.55
CA GLU A 303 -31.24 10.69 -2.96
C GLU A 303 -30.66 12.04 -2.50
N LEU A 304 -30.28 12.14 -1.22
CA LEU A 304 -29.65 13.35 -0.65
C LEU A 304 -28.34 13.70 -1.37
N LEU A 305 -27.52 12.71 -1.73
CA LEU A 305 -26.31 12.93 -2.49
C LEU A 305 -26.61 13.45 -3.91
N ASN A 306 -27.60 12.87 -4.58
CA ASN A 306 -28.00 13.26 -5.93
C ASN A 306 -28.54 14.69 -5.97
N GLU A 307 -29.41 15.06 -5.03
CA GLU A 307 -29.97 16.42 -4.92
C GLU A 307 -28.91 17.50 -4.69
N ASN A 308 -27.80 17.15 -4.04
CA ASN A 308 -26.77 18.10 -3.64
C ASN A 308 -25.49 17.99 -4.48
N THR A 309 -25.49 17.18 -5.56
CA THR A 309 -24.31 16.90 -6.40
C THR A 309 -23.62 18.18 -6.90
N GLU A 310 -24.39 19.18 -7.32
CA GLU A 310 -23.84 20.44 -7.87
C GLU A 310 -23.44 21.47 -6.82
N LYS A 311 -23.75 21.24 -5.53
CA LYS A 311 -23.41 22.20 -4.48
C LYS A 311 -21.89 22.28 -4.28
N PRO A 312 -21.32 23.49 -4.12
CA PRO A 312 -19.90 23.66 -3.82
C PRO A 312 -19.51 22.94 -2.53
N PHE A 313 -18.46 22.14 -2.59
CA PHE A 313 -17.90 21.44 -1.43
C PHE A 313 -16.62 22.12 -0.94
N LEU A 314 -15.70 22.39 -1.85
CA LEU A 314 -14.46 23.12 -1.57
C LEU A 314 -13.98 23.90 -2.79
N LYS A 315 -13.09 24.85 -2.56
CA LYS A 315 -12.34 25.55 -3.60
C LYS A 315 -10.86 25.23 -3.45
N ILE A 316 -10.21 24.83 -4.54
CA ILE A 316 -8.76 24.70 -4.63
C ILE A 316 -8.26 25.79 -5.55
N ASP A 317 -7.54 26.77 -5.01
CA ASP A 317 -7.15 27.98 -5.71
C ASP A 317 -8.38 28.69 -6.32
N ASP A 318 -8.58 28.59 -7.64
CA ASP A 318 -9.73 29.14 -8.35
C ASP A 318 -10.76 28.11 -8.81
N GLU A 319 -10.47 26.83 -8.61
CA GLU A 319 -11.33 25.74 -9.05
C GLU A 319 -12.30 25.31 -7.94
N ILE A 320 -13.60 25.36 -8.23
CA ILE A 320 -14.63 24.85 -7.33
C ILE A 320 -14.81 23.35 -7.58
N TRP A 321 -14.71 22.57 -6.50
CA TRP A 321 -15.13 21.17 -6.48
C TRP A 321 -16.48 21.10 -5.80
N ASN A 322 -17.49 20.62 -6.53
CA ASN A 322 -18.81 20.34 -5.99
C ASN A 322 -18.83 18.96 -5.29
N ILE A 323 -19.94 18.63 -4.63
CA ILE A 323 -20.10 17.34 -3.93
C ILE A 323 -19.97 16.16 -4.90
N GLY A 324 -20.54 16.26 -6.10
CA GLY A 324 -20.42 15.22 -7.13
C GLY A 324 -18.98 14.89 -7.49
N ARG A 325 -18.17 15.94 -7.69
CA ARG A 325 -16.75 15.80 -8.00
C ARG A 325 -15.99 15.13 -6.87
N ILE A 326 -16.11 15.60 -5.62
CA ILE A 326 -15.38 14.97 -4.51
C ILE A 326 -15.78 13.50 -4.35
N VAL A 327 -17.05 13.16 -4.53
CA VAL A 327 -17.50 11.75 -4.49
C VAL A 327 -16.90 10.94 -5.63
N SER A 328 -16.81 11.49 -6.84
CA SER A 328 -16.16 10.81 -7.96
C SER A 328 -14.66 10.57 -7.70
N GLU A 329 -13.97 11.52 -7.07
CA GLU A 329 -12.57 11.38 -6.69
C GLU A 329 -12.40 10.33 -5.58
N ILE A 330 -13.31 10.27 -4.60
CA ILE A 330 -13.32 9.22 -3.57
C ILE A 330 -13.58 7.83 -4.17
N LYS A 331 -14.41 7.72 -5.21
CA LYS A 331 -14.65 6.44 -5.92
C LYS A 331 -13.39 5.92 -6.64
N LYS A 332 -12.57 6.83 -7.19
CA LYS A 332 -11.27 6.49 -7.80
C LYS A 332 -10.17 6.28 -6.76
N HIS A 333 -10.23 7.02 -5.66
CA HIS A 333 -9.23 6.99 -4.61
C HIS A 333 -9.94 7.09 -3.26
N PRO A 334 -10.36 5.94 -2.71
CA PRO A 334 -10.92 5.88 -1.37
C PRO A 334 -10.04 6.63 -0.37
N LEU A 335 -10.69 7.32 0.58
CA LEU A 335 -9.96 8.07 1.60
C LEU A 335 -9.13 7.13 2.47
N GLU A 336 -7.87 7.49 2.69
CA GLU A 336 -6.97 6.75 3.56
C GLU A 336 -6.92 7.40 4.95
N PHE A 337 -7.03 6.56 5.97
CA PHE A 337 -6.90 6.94 7.37
C PHE A 337 -5.83 6.09 8.04
N ASN A 338 -5.20 6.63 9.08
CA ASN A 338 -4.34 5.85 9.97
C ASN A 338 -5.18 4.77 10.67
N ASP A 339 -4.55 3.72 11.20
CA ASP A 339 -5.22 2.57 11.82
C ASP A 339 -6.04 2.90 13.10
N GLU A 340 -6.12 4.16 13.50
CA GLU A 340 -7.01 4.62 14.56
C GLU A 340 -8.48 4.53 14.14
N LYS A 341 -9.32 3.99 15.02
CA LYS A 341 -10.77 3.93 14.82
C LYS A 341 -11.36 5.34 14.66
N ILE A 342 -12.17 5.53 13.62
CA ILE A 342 -12.95 6.75 13.43
C ILE A 342 -14.16 6.70 14.38
N ASN A 343 -14.38 7.78 15.11
CA ASN A 343 -15.50 7.97 16.02
C ASN A 343 -16.04 9.40 15.90
N GLU A 344 -17.10 9.70 16.64
CA GLU A 344 -17.77 11.01 16.63
C GLU A 344 -16.81 12.18 16.90
N ASP A 345 -15.95 12.01 17.90
CA ASP A 345 -15.07 13.07 18.39
C ASP A 345 -13.96 13.41 17.37
N ASN A 346 -13.48 12.41 16.63
CA ASN A 346 -12.36 12.58 15.70
C ASN A 346 -12.76 12.63 14.22
N PHE A 347 -14.02 12.30 13.88
CA PHE A 347 -14.51 12.16 12.50
C PHE A 347 -14.14 13.34 11.62
N ARG A 348 -14.48 14.56 12.08
CA ARG A 348 -14.24 15.78 11.29
C ARG A 348 -12.78 15.94 10.90
N ASN A 349 -11.87 15.75 11.87
CA ASN A 349 -10.43 15.92 11.66
C ASN A 349 -9.87 14.81 10.76
N LYS A 350 -10.33 13.56 10.92
CA LYS A 350 -9.92 12.42 10.10
C LYS A 350 -10.38 12.58 8.65
N ILE A 351 -11.64 12.93 8.41
CA ILE A 351 -12.17 13.19 7.06
C ILE A 351 -11.44 14.36 6.40
N GLN A 352 -11.23 15.47 7.13
CA GLN A 352 -10.49 16.60 6.60
C GLN A 352 -9.06 16.22 6.19
N SER A 353 -8.41 15.37 6.99
CA SER A 353 -7.07 14.85 6.70
C SER A 353 -7.06 13.91 5.49
N GLY A 354 -8.02 12.99 5.41
CA GLY A 354 -8.18 12.10 4.26
C GLY A 354 -8.41 12.87 2.96
N ILE A 355 -9.25 13.91 2.97
CA ILE A 355 -9.49 14.78 1.82
C ILE A 355 -8.23 15.57 1.45
N ALA A 356 -7.45 16.05 2.42
CA ALA A 356 -6.18 16.71 2.14
C ALA A 356 -5.17 15.74 1.47
N GLY A 357 -5.14 14.48 1.90
CA GLY A 357 -4.38 13.41 1.27
C GLY A 357 -4.82 13.18 -0.19
N LEU A 358 -6.12 12.98 -0.39
CA LEU A 358 -6.73 12.82 -1.73
C LEU A 358 -6.37 13.97 -2.68
N ILE A 359 -6.47 15.23 -2.22
CA ILE A 359 -6.11 16.40 -3.01
C ILE A 359 -4.61 16.43 -3.33
N THR A 360 -3.76 16.04 -2.39
CA THR A 360 -2.32 15.93 -2.62
C THR A 360 -2.02 14.89 -3.70
N ASP A 361 -2.66 13.73 -3.63
CA ASP A 361 -2.54 12.66 -4.63
C ASP A 361 -3.10 13.05 -5.99
N TYR A 362 -4.16 13.86 -6.04
CA TYR A 362 -4.66 14.46 -7.27
C TYR A 362 -3.57 15.31 -7.96
N PHE A 363 -2.86 16.16 -7.23
CA PHE A 363 -1.78 16.98 -7.81
C PHE A 363 -0.52 16.17 -8.15
N LEU A 364 -0.19 15.15 -7.37
CA LEU A 364 0.88 14.19 -7.73
C LEU A 364 0.53 13.46 -9.03
N THR A 365 -0.71 13.03 -9.19
CA THR A 365 -1.21 12.38 -10.40
C THR A 365 -1.13 13.33 -11.59
N LYS A 366 -1.57 14.59 -11.44
CA LYS A 366 -1.43 15.62 -12.48
C LYS A 366 0.04 15.81 -12.91
N THR A 367 0.95 15.83 -11.93
CA THR A 367 2.39 15.91 -12.19
C THR A 367 2.90 14.68 -12.95
N ALA A 368 2.45 13.49 -12.59
CA ALA A 368 2.79 12.24 -13.28
C ALA A 368 2.25 12.22 -14.73
N THR A 369 1.03 12.71 -14.98
CA THR A 369 0.46 12.88 -16.32
C THR A 369 1.27 13.85 -17.16
N GLN A 370 1.69 14.99 -16.61
CA GLN A 370 2.53 15.96 -17.31
C GLN A 370 3.89 15.37 -17.72
N LYS A 371 4.40 14.39 -16.97
CA LYS A 371 5.61 13.61 -17.30
C LYS A 371 5.34 12.44 -18.25
N GLY A 372 4.11 12.25 -18.71
CA GLY A 372 3.72 11.20 -19.64
C GLY A 372 3.66 9.79 -19.04
N PHE A 373 3.56 9.67 -17.71
CA PHE A 373 3.55 8.35 -17.06
C PHE A 373 2.26 7.56 -17.29
N ASP A 374 1.17 8.22 -17.69
CA ASP A 374 -0.05 7.58 -18.18
C ASP A 374 0.18 6.73 -19.44
N LYS A 375 1.25 7.03 -20.21
CA LYS A 375 1.67 6.32 -21.42
C LYS A 375 2.83 5.34 -21.17
N SER A 376 3.33 5.26 -19.95
CA SER A 376 4.43 4.37 -19.61
C SER A 376 4.03 2.91 -19.77
N ASN A 377 4.88 2.11 -20.41
CA ASN A 377 4.62 0.67 -20.62
C ASN A 377 4.31 -0.08 -19.33
N ILE A 378 4.95 0.28 -18.21
CA ILE A 378 4.67 -0.39 -16.93
C ILE A 378 3.28 -0.04 -16.41
N VAL A 379 2.86 1.23 -16.49
CA VAL A 379 1.54 1.68 -16.03
C VAL A 379 0.45 1.04 -16.90
N ILE A 380 0.63 1.07 -18.23
CA ILE A 380 -0.32 0.45 -19.17
C ILE A 380 -0.45 -1.04 -18.90
N ARG A 381 0.67 -1.77 -18.81
CA ARG A 381 0.65 -3.22 -18.62
C ARG A 381 0.02 -3.63 -17.29
N GLU A 382 0.42 -2.99 -16.18
CA GLU A 382 -0.13 -3.33 -14.88
C GLU A 382 -1.62 -2.95 -14.78
N THR A 383 -2.05 -1.82 -15.35
CA THR A 383 -3.49 -1.47 -15.45
C THR A 383 -4.26 -2.52 -16.26
N LYS A 384 -3.71 -2.96 -17.40
CA LYS A 384 -4.33 -3.99 -18.25
C LYS A 384 -4.51 -5.32 -17.51
N LYS A 385 -3.56 -5.73 -16.66
CA LYS A 385 -3.70 -6.95 -15.85
C LYS A 385 -4.89 -6.88 -14.89
N TRP A 386 -5.09 -5.73 -14.23
CA TRP A 386 -6.24 -5.51 -13.36
C TRP A 386 -7.55 -5.51 -14.16
N GLN A 387 -7.56 -4.90 -15.34
CA GLN A 387 -8.70 -4.96 -16.25
C GLN A 387 -9.04 -6.41 -16.64
N THR A 388 -8.05 -7.17 -17.12
CA THR A 388 -8.19 -8.58 -17.46
C THR A 388 -8.74 -9.39 -16.29
N TYR A 389 -8.21 -9.18 -15.08
CA TYR A 389 -8.70 -9.85 -13.89
C TYR A 389 -10.19 -9.55 -13.63
N PHE A 390 -10.60 -8.28 -13.71
CA PHE A 390 -12.02 -7.93 -13.51
C PHE A 390 -12.91 -8.56 -14.58
N GLU A 391 -12.54 -8.50 -15.86
CA GLU A 391 -13.30 -9.13 -16.96
C GLU A 391 -13.42 -10.65 -16.76
N PHE A 392 -12.32 -11.31 -16.41
CA PHE A 392 -12.31 -12.73 -16.04
C PHE A 392 -13.27 -13.03 -14.88
N THR A 393 -13.22 -12.25 -13.79
CA THR A 393 -14.09 -12.52 -12.63
C THR A 393 -15.56 -12.36 -12.96
N ASN A 394 -15.92 -11.43 -13.84
CA ASN A 394 -17.29 -11.24 -14.30
C ASN A 394 -17.78 -12.37 -15.20
N GLU A 395 -16.98 -12.84 -16.17
CA GLU A 395 -17.35 -13.99 -17.00
C GLU A 395 -17.49 -15.25 -16.15
N ARG A 396 -16.52 -15.53 -15.27
CA ARG A 396 -16.59 -16.67 -14.35
C ARG A 396 -17.83 -16.60 -13.48
N GLY A 397 -18.12 -15.43 -12.90
CA GLY A 397 -19.33 -15.23 -12.09
C GLY A 397 -20.62 -15.43 -12.88
N SER A 398 -20.67 -14.92 -14.11
CA SER A 398 -21.83 -15.05 -15.00
C SER A 398 -22.09 -16.50 -15.40
N ILE A 399 -21.04 -17.25 -15.74
CA ILE A 399 -21.10 -18.68 -16.05
C ILE A 399 -21.62 -19.47 -14.83
N LEU A 400 -21.05 -19.26 -13.65
CA LEU A 400 -21.47 -19.96 -12.44
C LEU A 400 -22.95 -19.68 -12.12
N LYS A 401 -23.39 -18.44 -12.31
CA LYS A 401 -24.80 -18.05 -12.14
C LYS A 401 -25.71 -18.71 -13.17
N GLU A 402 -25.34 -18.71 -14.45
CA GLU A 402 -26.11 -19.36 -15.53
C GLU A 402 -26.27 -20.87 -15.27
N LYS A 403 -25.19 -21.51 -14.81
CA LYS A 403 -25.17 -22.94 -14.46
C LYS A 403 -25.76 -23.24 -13.07
N LYS A 404 -26.33 -22.22 -12.40
CA LYS A 404 -26.97 -22.33 -11.09
C LYS A 404 -26.09 -22.99 -10.03
N PHE A 405 -24.78 -22.68 -10.04
CA PHE A 405 -23.86 -23.16 -9.03
C PHE A 405 -24.26 -22.58 -7.66
N SER A 406 -24.48 -23.46 -6.67
CA SER A 406 -25.00 -23.09 -5.35
C SER A 406 -23.93 -22.90 -4.27
N GLY A 407 -22.65 -23.08 -4.60
CA GLY A 407 -21.53 -22.98 -3.66
C GLY A 407 -20.76 -21.66 -3.75
N GLU A 408 -19.81 -21.46 -2.83
CA GLU A 408 -18.90 -20.31 -2.87
C GLU A 408 -17.62 -20.67 -3.59
N ILE A 409 -17.23 -19.93 -4.64
CA ILE A 409 -16.04 -20.26 -5.44
C ILE A 409 -14.73 -20.27 -4.62
N THR A 410 -14.68 -19.59 -3.49
CA THR A 410 -13.52 -19.57 -2.58
C THR A 410 -13.43 -20.80 -1.68
N ILE A 411 -14.54 -21.55 -1.53
CA ILE A 411 -14.65 -22.74 -0.66
C ILE A 411 -14.82 -24.00 -1.53
N ASP A 412 -15.80 -23.97 -2.42
CA ASP A 412 -16.23 -25.09 -3.27
C ASP A 412 -15.54 -25.10 -4.65
N PHE A 413 -14.32 -24.54 -4.74
CA PHE A 413 -13.61 -24.39 -6.02
C PHE A 413 -13.44 -25.70 -6.77
N MET A 414 -13.18 -26.82 -6.10
CA MET A 414 -13.02 -28.12 -6.78
C MET A 414 -14.30 -28.56 -7.49
N LYS A 415 -15.46 -28.33 -6.86
CA LYS A 415 -16.77 -28.65 -7.45
C LYS A 415 -17.02 -27.75 -8.66
N ALA A 416 -16.83 -26.44 -8.49
CA ALA A 416 -16.98 -25.47 -9.58
C ALA A 416 -16.05 -25.79 -10.76
N PHE A 417 -14.81 -26.19 -10.50
CA PHE A 417 -13.83 -26.54 -11.53
C PHE A 417 -14.26 -27.78 -12.30
N ASN A 418 -14.55 -28.87 -11.60
CA ASN A 418 -14.80 -30.15 -12.24
C ASN A 418 -16.13 -30.18 -13.00
N GLU A 419 -17.19 -29.60 -12.43
CA GLU A 419 -18.54 -29.69 -13.00
C GLU A 419 -18.81 -28.63 -14.07
N ILE A 420 -18.15 -27.47 -14.00
CA ILE A 420 -18.53 -26.30 -14.80
C ILE A 420 -17.34 -25.69 -15.54
N LEU A 421 -16.29 -25.28 -14.82
CA LEU A 421 -15.28 -24.37 -15.36
C LEU A 421 -14.22 -25.09 -16.24
N ASN A 422 -13.78 -26.29 -15.87
CA ASN A 422 -12.82 -27.06 -16.66
C ASN A 422 -13.37 -27.46 -18.05
N PRO A 423 -14.62 -27.97 -18.19
CA PRO A 423 -15.18 -28.23 -19.53
C PRO A 423 -15.20 -27.01 -20.45
N ILE A 424 -15.50 -25.82 -19.89
CA ILE A 424 -15.48 -24.57 -20.64
C ILE A 424 -14.04 -24.19 -20.99
N PHE A 425 -13.12 -24.27 -20.03
CA PHE A 425 -11.70 -24.00 -20.28
C PHE A 425 -11.12 -24.92 -21.36
N ASP A 426 -11.44 -26.22 -21.35
CA ASP A 426 -11.04 -27.17 -22.38
C ASP A 426 -11.58 -26.78 -23.76
N SER A 427 -12.83 -26.34 -23.83
CA SER A 427 -13.44 -25.83 -25.07
C SER A 427 -12.75 -24.55 -25.57
N LEU A 428 -12.40 -23.63 -24.67
CA LEU A 428 -11.68 -22.40 -25.02
C LEU A 428 -10.25 -22.68 -25.48
N LYS A 429 -9.55 -23.63 -24.87
CA LYS A 429 -8.22 -24.05 -25.34
C LYS A 429 -8.28 -24.55 -26.78
N ILE A 430 -9.29 -25.34 -27.15
CA ILE A 430 -9.49 -25.80 -28.53
C ILE A 430 -9.78 -24.61 -29.45
N LYS A 431 -10.71 -23.73 -29.06
CA LYS A 431 -11.07 -22.52 -29.84
C LYS A 431 -9.86 -21.63 -30.13
N TYR A 432 -8.95 -21.50 -29.17
CA TYR A 432 -7.78 -20.61 -29.25
C TYR A 432 -6.45 -21.35 -29.44
N ASP A 433 -6.44 -22.66 -29.79
CA ASP A 433 -5.23 -23.49 -29.79
C ASP A 433 -4.07 -22.90 -30.61
N ASN A 434 -4.39 -22.39 -31.81
CA ASN A 434 -3.41 -21.77 -32.71
C ASN A 434 -2.83 -20.45 -32.19
N GLN A 435 -3.41 -19.90 -31.12
CA GLN A 435 -3.07 -18.62 -30.53
C GLN A 435 -2.41 -18.76 -29.14
N ILE A 436 -2.22 -20.00 -28.64
CA ILE A 436 -1.58 -20.26 -27.36
C ILE A 436 -0.20 -20.87 -27.62
N LYS A 437 0.84 -20.18 -27.13
CA LYS A 437 2.21 -20.68 -27.15
C LYS A 437 2.85 -20.56 -25.78
N ILE A 438 3.70 -21.50 -25.42
CA ILE A 438 4.40 -21.51 -24.12
C ILE A 438 5.90 -21.76 -24.27
N ASN A 439 6.67 -21.30 -23.30
CA ASN A 439 8.07 -21.66 -23.16
C ASN A 439 8.22 -22.74 -22.06
N ASN A 440 8.20 -24.01 -22.47
CA ASN A 440 8.32 -25.14 -21.55
C ASN A 440 9.66 -25.15 -20.79
N GLU A 441 10.76 -24.83 -21.48
CA GLU A 441 12.09 -24.80 -20.85
C GLU A 441 12.16 -23.74 -19.74
N VAL A 442 11.58 -22.57 -19.98
CA VAL A 442 11.51 -21.52 -18.96
C VAL A 442 10.62 -21.97 -17.80
N LEU A 443 9.46 -22.57 -18.08
CA LEU A 443 8.55 -23.08 -17.04
C LEU A 443 9.24 -24.10 -16.12
N GLU A 444 10.02 -25.02 -16.70
CA GLU A 444 10.75 -26.05 -15.94
C GLU A 444 11.83 -25.44 -15.05
N LYS A 445 12.56 -24.45 -15.55
CA LYS A 445 13.64 -23.73 -14.84
C LYS A 445 13.16 -22.79 -13.73
N LEU A 446 11.88 -22.41 -13.71
CA LEU A 446 11.33 -21.53 -12.67
C LEU A 446 11.44 -22.18 -11.28
N ASN A 447 11.91 -21.44 -10.28
CA ASN A 447 11.83 -21.88 -8.88
C ASN A 447 10.75 -21.08 -8.16
N ILE A 448 9.81 -21.77 -7.51
CA ILE A 448 8.79 -21.18 -6.65
C ILE A 448 8.99 -21.69 -5.24
N THR A 449 8.61 -20.91 -4.24
CA THR A 449 8.67 -21.35 -2.84
C THR A 449 7.48 -22.26 -2.55
N ASN A 450 7.39 -22.88 -1.37
CA ASN A 450 6.17 -23.53 -0.86
C ASN A 450 5.60 -22.79 0.35
N ILE A 451 6.01 -21.52 0.52
CA ILE A 451 5.63 -20.71 1.68
C ILE A 451 4.42 -19.87 1.27
N PRO A 452 3.27 -20.01 1.96
CA PRO A 452 2.14 -19.14 1.70
C PRO A 452 2.52 -17.71 2.08
N MET A 453 2.43 -16.79 1.11
CA MET A 453 2.75 -15.38 1.30
C MET A 453 1.66 -14.51 0.70
N SER A 454 1.35 -13.41 1.39
CA SER A 454 0.48 -12.35 0.89
C SER A 454 1.24 -11.04 0.96
N ALA A 455 1.40 -10.38 -0.17
CA ALA A 455 2.18 -9.16 -0.24
C ALA A 455 1.28 -7.95 -0.53
N HIS A 456 1.45 -6.92 0.28
CA HIS A 456 0.64 -5.70 0.22
C HIS A 456 1.52 -4.47 0.17
N LYS A 457 1.05 -3.45 -0.55
CA LYS A 457 1.56 -2.09 -0.48
C LYS A 457 1.16 -1.50 0.87
N ASN A 458 2.11 -0.82 1.50
CA ASN A 458 1.88 -0.20 2.80
C ASN A 458 1.05 1.09 2.71
N LYS A 459 0.86 1.65 1.50
CA LYS A 459 0.12 2.88 1.23
C LYS A 459 -0.63 2.83 -0.09
N GLY A 460 -1.55 3.77 -0.25
CA GLY A 460 -2.43 3.85 -1.40
C GLY A 460 -3.70 3.04 -1.13
N PRO A 461 -4.85 3.46 -1.68
CA PRO A 461 -6.12 2.77 -1.49
C PRO A 461 -6.12 1.37 -2.12
N TYR A 462 -5.29 1.15 -3.15
CA TYR A 462 -5.13 -0.15 -3.80
C TYR A 462 -3.89 -0.86 -3.27
N LYS A 463 -4.07 -1.58 -2.16
CA LYS A 463 -2.98 -2.24 -1.42
C LYS A 463 -2.44 -3.51 -2.07
N SER A 464 -3.15 -4.15 -3.00
CA SER A 464 -2.63 -5.37 -3.65
C SER A 464 -1.48 -5.04 -4.61
N ILE A 465 -0.38 -5.79 -4.54
CA ILE A 465 0.77 -5.60 -5.44
C ILE A 465 0.43 -6.05 -6.87
N THR A 466 -0.34 -7.13 -7.00
CA THR A 466 -0.82 -7.70 -8.27
C THR A 466 -2.26 -8.18 -8.11
N SER A 467 -2.93 -8.53 -9.21
CA SER A 467 -4.26 -9.12 -9.13
C SER A 467 -4.26 -10.46 -8.37
N PRO A 468 -5.35 -10.81 -7.67
CA PRO A 468 -5.45 -12.07 -6.93
C PRO A 468 -5.24 -13.31 -7.81
N PHE A 469 -4.78 -14.43 -7.24
CA PHE A 469 -4.65 -15.69 -7.99
C PHE A 469 -5.98 -16.11 -8.63
N PRO A 470 -6.02 -16.50 -9.93
CA PRO A 470 -7.27 -16.81 -10.60
C PRO A 470 -7.76 -18.22 -10.24
N LEU A 471 -8.82 -18.30 -9.44
CA LEU A 471 -9.51 -19.56 -9.12
C LEU A 471 -10.36 -20.01 -10.30
N ILE A 472 -9.81 -20.83 -11.20
CA ILE A 472 -10.51 -21.22 -12.44
C ILE A 472 -10.28 -22.67 -12.87
N THR A 473 -9.10 -23.23 -12.61
CA THR A 473 -8.77 -24.59 -13.02
C THR A 473 -7.76 -25.24 -12.08
N ASN A 474 -7.82 -26.56 -11.99
CA ASN A 474 -6.82 -27.45 -11.39
C ASN A 474 -6.11 -28.31 -12.47
N SER A 475 -6.31 -27.99 -13.75
CA SER A 475 -5.77 -28.76 -14.86
C SER A 475 -4.26 -28.51 -14.99
N HIS A 476 -3.48 -29.59 -15.03
CA HIS A 476 -2.05 -29.56 -15.31
C HIS A 476 -1.72 -29.98 -16.77
N LYS A 477 -2.74 -30.20 -17.61
CA LYS A 477 -2.56 -30.58 -19.02
C LYS A 477 -2.07 -29.36 -19.79
N ILE A 478 -0.86 -29.45 -20.34
CA ILE A 478 -0.21 -28.40 -21.11
C ILE A 478 0.13 -28.97 -22.49
N ASN A 479 -0.87 -28.99 -23.36
CA ASN A 479 -0.74 -29.42 -24.74
C ASN A 479 -0.79 -28.20 -25.66
N TYR A 480 0.08 -27.22 -25.41
CA TYR A 480 0.17 -26.00 -26.23
C TYR A 480 1.41 -26.05 -27.10
N LYS A 481 1.41 -25.25 -28.17
CA LYS A 481 2.57 -25.12 -29.07
C LYS A 481 3.74 -24.45 -28.33
N PRO A 482 5.00 -24.81 -28.64
CA PRO A 482 6.14 -24.09 -28.10
C PRO A 482 6.21 -22.67 -28.68
N ILE A 483 6.79 -21.75 -27.91
CA ILE A 483 7.33 -20.49 -28.44
C ILE A 483 8.59 -20.86 -29.20
N ASN A 484 8.60 -20.58 -30.51
CA ASN A 484 9.80 -20.71 -31.34
C ASN A 484 10.79 -19.59 -31.06
#